data_AF-A0A7K6T6I2-F1
#
_entry.id   AF-A0A7K6T6I2-F1
#
_cell.length_a   1.000
_cell.length_b   1.000
_cell.length_c   1.000
_cell.angle_alpha   90.00
_cell.angle_beta   90.00
_cell.angle_gamma   90.00
#
_symmetry.space_group_name_H-M   'P 1'
#
loop_
_entity.id
_entity.type
_entity.pdbx_description
1 polymer ?
#
loop_
_entity_poly.entity_id
_entity_poly.type
_entity_poly.pdbx_seq_one_letter_code
_entity_poly.pdbx_strand_id
1 'polypeptide(L)'
;EKAKRFLQEFYRDGADGGKEFPYREQLTALAHRERVSLHVALDDVAEDDPELAQAACDNARRYGRLFADAVQELLPLYRQREVTQKDVLDVYIEHRLLLEQRGRQGGEPRAPH
;
A
#
# COMPACT_ATOMS: atom_id res chain seq x y z
N GLU A 1 -10.16 0.19 11.35
CA GLU A 1 -10.02 1.37 12.22
C GLU A 1 -8.77 1.34 13.11
N LYS A 2 -8.63 0.43 14.10
CA LYS A 2 -7.44 0.40 14.99
C LYS A 2 -6.09 0.38 14.25
N ALA A 3 -5.92 -0.52 13.28
CA ALA A 3 -4.69 -0.58 12.47
C ALA A 3 -4.40 0.71 11.67
N LYS A 4 -5.44 1.37 11.14
CA LYS A 4 -5.28 2.65 10.42
C LYS A 4 -4.84 3.76 11.35
N ARG A 5 -5.39 3.79 12.57
CA ARG A 5 -5.01 4.74 13.60
C ARG A 5 -3.56 4.53 14.01
N PHE A 6 -3.18 3.30 14.32
CA PHE A 6 -1.79 2.94 14.65
C PHE A 6 -0.81 3.41 13.58
N LEU A 7 -1.05 3.08 12.31
CA LEU A 7 -0.18 3.48 11.20
C LEU A 7 -0.05 4.99 11.01
N GLN A 8 -1.04 5.76 11.46
CA GLN A 8 -1.06 7.22 11.36
C GLN A 8 -0.55 7.92 12.63
N GLU A 9 -0.89 7.44 13.82
CA GLU A 9 -0.67 8.18 15.06
C GLU A 9 0.57 7.71 15.82
N PHE A 10 1.05 6.50 15.56
CA PHE A 10 2.23 5.96 16.24
C PHE A 10 3.48 6.78 15.94
N TYR A 11 4.14 7.21 17.01
CA TYR A 11 5.42 7.88 16.97
C TYR A 11 6.36 7.27 18.00
N ARG A 12 7.66 7.34 17.72
CA ARG A 12 8.72 7.08 18.69
C ARG A 12 9.38 8.40 19.07
N ASP A 13 9.81 8.50 20.31
CA ASP A 13 10.67 9.61 20.73
C ASP A 13 12.04 9.42 20.09
N GLY A 14 12.37 10.35 19.19
CA GLY A 14 13.64 10.36 18.50
C GLY A 14 14.77 10.83 19.42
N ALA A 15 15.99 10.46 19.05
CA ALA A 15 17.19 10.76 19.85
C ALA A 15 17.37 12.28 20.12
N ASP A 16 16.86 13.14 19.23
CA ASP A 16 16.90 14.60 19.34
C ASP A 16 15.70 15.22 20.10
N GLY A 17 14.84 14.40 20.72
CA GLY A 17 13.63 14.84 21.42
C GLY A 17 12.47 15.21 20.48
N GLY A 18 12.58 14.86 19.19
CA GLY A 18 11.50 14.99 18.21
C GLY A 18 10.59 13.76 18.17
N LYS A 19 9.39 13.89 17.59
CA LYS A 19 8.52 12.74 17.30
C LYS A 19 8.87 12.16 15.94
N GLU A 20 9.35 10.93 15.91
CA GLU A 20 9.61 10.18 14.69
C GLU A 20 8.41 9.31 14.34
N PHE A 21 7.92 9.37 13.10
CA PHE A 21 6.77 8.61 12.62
C PHE A 21 7.21 7.51 11.64
N PRO A 22 7.80 6.40 12.11
CA PRO A 22 8.44 5.40 11.25
C PRO A 22 7.48 4.77 10.24
N TYR A 23 6.20 4.63 10.62
CA TYR A 23 5.18 4.04 9.76
C TYR A 23 4.67 4.99 8.68
N ARG A 24 4.60 6.29 8.96
CA ARG A 24 4.19 7.29 7.96
C ARG A 24 5.22 7.41 6.84
N GLU A 25 6.50 7.36 7.18
CA GLU A 25 7.59 7.38 6.20
C GLU A 25 7.55 6.14 5.29
N GLN A 26 7.34 4.96 5.89
CA GLN A 26 7.15 3.72 5.13
C GLN A 26 5.93 3.79 4.20
N LEU A 27 4.78 4.29 4.69
CA LEU A 27 3.57 4.48 3.87
C LEU A 27 3.81 5.45 2.71
N THR A 28 4.56 6.53 2.93
CA THR A 28 4.91 7.50 1.89
C THR A 28 5.79 6.86 0.82
N ALA A 29 6.82 6.11 1.24
CA ALA A 29 7.69 5.38 0.32
C ALA A 29 6.93 4.30 -0.47
N LEU A 30 5.96 3.61 0.15
CA LEU A 30 5.08 2.65 -0.53
C LEU A 30 4.16 3.34 -1.54
N ALA A 31 3.54 4.46 -1.14
CA ALA A 31 2.69 5.25 -2.03
C ALA A 31 3.45 5.81 -3.23
N HIS A 32 4.75 6.07 -3.07
CA HIS A 32 5.63 6.50 -4.15
C HIS A 32 6.26 5.35 -4.95
N ARG A 33 5.95 4.09 -4.60
CA ARG A 33 6.57 2.88 -5.15
C ARG A 33 8.10 2.85 -5.05
N GLU A 34 8.67 3.53 -4.05
CA GLU A 34 10.09 3.43 -3.69
C GLU A 34 10.36 2.19 -2.83
N ARG A 35 9.31 1.69 -2.16
CA ARG A 35 9.34 0.49 -1.34
C ARG A 35 8.22 -0.46 -1.75
N VAL A 36 8.44 -1.76 -1.53
CA VAL A 36 7.48 -2.84 -1.85
C VAL A 36 6.97 -3.59 -0.61
N SER A 37 7.58 -3.37 0.55
CA SER A 37 7.20 -3.99 1.82
C SER A 37 7.09 -2.97 2.94
N LEU A 38 6.11 -3.17 3.82
CA LEU A 38 5.96 -2.47 5.09
C LEU A 38 6.34 -3.44 6.22
N HIS A 39 7.21 -3.02 7.14
CA HIS A 39 7.57 -3.81 8.31
C HIS A 39 6.96 -3.18 9.55
N VAL A 40 6.09 -3.94 10.24
CA VAL A 40 5.50 -3.57 11.54
C VAL A 40 6.17 -4.37 12.64
N ALA A 41 6.76 -3.66 13.61
CA ALA A 41 7.29 -4.30 14.81
C ALA A 41 6.13 -4.61 15.77
N LEU A 42 6.08 -5.84 16.27
CA LEU A 42 5.05 -6.23 17.25
C LEU A 42 5.22 -5.48 18.57
N ASP A 43 6.45 -5.12 18.94
CA ASP A 43 6.73 -4.33 20.14
C ASP A 43 6.05 -2.95 20.05
N ASP A 44 6.09 -2.28 18.90
CA ASP A 44 5.42 -1.00 18.68
C ASP A 44 3.90 -1.12 18.77
N VAL A 45 3.36 -2.20 18.20
CA VAL A 45 1.93 -2.48 18.28
C VAL A 45 1.54 -2.75 19.73
N ALA A 46 2.39 -3.42 20.51
CA ALA A 46 2.12 -3.73 21.91
C ALA A 46 2.18 -2.48 22.81
N GLU A 47 3.04 -1.52 22.47
CA GLU A 47 3.11 -0.22 23.15
C GLU A 47 1.83 0.61 22.95
N ASP A 48 1.24 0.59 21.75
CA ASP A 48 0.01 1.32 21.43
C ASP A 48 -1.26 0.57 21.86
N ASP A 49 -1.36 -0.72 21.50
CA ASP A 49 -2.51 -1.59 21.79
C ASP A 49 -2.04 -3.04 22.05
N PRO A 50 -1.85 -3.43 23.33
CA PRO A 50 -1.38 -4.77 23.68
C PRO A 50 -2.38 -5.87 23.31
N GLU A 51 -3.68 -5.58 23.24
CA GLU A 51 -4.69 -6.55 22.79
C GLU A 51 -4.53 -6.83 21.29
N LEU A 52 -4.24 -5.79 20.51
CA LEU A 52 -3.99 -5.90 19.08
C LEU A 52 -2.69 -6.69 18.81
N ALA A 53 -1.64 -6.48 19.59
CA ALA A 53 -0.40 -7.24 19.50
C ALA A 53 -0.61 -8.72 19.85
N GLN A 54 -1.36 -9.02 20.92
CA GLN A 54 -1.68 -10.39 21.29
C GLN A 54 -2.52 -11.08 20.19
N ALA A 55 -3.51 -10.40 19.64
CA ALA A 55 -4.32 -10.91 18.53
C ALA A 55 -3.48 -11.16 17.26
N ALA A 56 -2.43 -10.36 17.04
CA ALA A 56 -1.46 -10.57 15.95
C ALA A 56 -0.64 -11.85 16.16
N CYS A 57 -0.17 -12.09 17.40
CA CYS A 57 0.53 -13.32 17.78
C CYS A 57 -0.35 -14.55 17.63
N ASP A 58 -1.61 -14.48 18.06
CA ASP A 58 -2.55 -15.60 18.00
C ASP A 58 -3.01 -15.93 16.57
N ASN A 59 -3.11 -14.93 15.68
CA ASN A 59 -3.53 -15.12 14.29
C ASN A 59 -2.85 -14.15 13.32
N ALA A 60 -1.57 -14.42 13.06
CA ALA A 60 -0.74 -13.62 12.17
C ALA A 60 -1.32 -13.49 10.74
N ARG A 61 -1.98 -14.55 10.23
CA ARG A 61 -2.56 -14.54 8.87
C ARG A 61 -3.72 -13.56 8.76
N ARG A 62 -4.62 -13.53 9.73
CA ARG A 62 -5.75 -12.59 9.76
C ARG A 62 -5.27 -11.17 9.98
N TYR A 63 -4.30 -11.01 10.88
CA TYR A 63 -3.70 -9.70 11.18
C TYR A 63 -3.02 -9.08 9.96
N GLY A 64 -2.23 -9.86 9.22
CA GLY A 64 -1.57 -9.41 8.00
C GLY A 64 -2.58 -8.92 6.94
N ARG A 65 -3.73 -9.59 6.80
CA ARG A 65 -4.82 -9.12 5.91
C ARG A 65 -5.43 -7.82 6.40
N LEU A 66 -5.72 -7.71 7.69
CA LEU A 66 -6.31 -6.50 8.27
C LEU A 66 -5.40 -5.28 8.11
N PHE A 67 -4.08 -5.46 8.24
CA PHE A 67 -3.10 -4.42 7.97
C PHE A 67 -2.96 -4.13 6.48
N ALA A 68 -2.99 -5.14 5.61
CA ALA A 68 -2.96 -4.92 4.16
C ALA A 68 -4.17 -4.10 3.70
N ASP A 69 -5.38 -4.43 4.17
CA ASP A 69 -6.61 -3.70 3.87
C ASP A 69 -6.51 -2.24 4.39
N ALA A 70 -6.01 -2.06 5.62
CA ALA A 70 -5.79 -0.73 6.20
C ALA A 70 -4.79 0.10 5.38
N VAL A 71 -3.66 -0.49 4.98
CA VAL A 71 -2.65 0.18 4.14
C VAL A 71 -3.25 0.56 2.80
N GLN A 72 -3.97 -0.37 2.14
CA GLN A 72 -4.58 -0.12 0.83
C GLN A 72 -5.54 1.08 0.85
N GLU A 73 -6.30 1.26 1.92
CA GLU A 73 -7.16 2.42 2.11
C GLU A 73 -6.37 3.73 2.39
N LEU A 74 -5.19 3.63 3.02
CA LEU A 74 -4.36 4.79 3.36
C LEU A 74 -3.46 5.26 2.21
N LEU A 75 -3.00 4.36 1.34
CA LEU A 75 -2.07 4.69 0.24
C LEU A 75 -2.47 5.92 -0.60
N PRO A 76 -3.76 6.14 -0.96
CA PRO A 76 -4.17 7.33 -1.72
C PRO A 76 -3.86 8.65 -0.99
N LEU A 77 -3.93 8.68 0.34
CA LEU A 77 -3.70 9.89 1.15
C LEU A 77 -2.22 10.28 1.21
N TYR A 78 -1.32 9.30 1.06
CA TYR A 78 0.14 9.50 1.13
C TYR A 78 0.79 9.69 -0.25
N ARG A 79 0.01 9.68 -1.33
CA ARG A 79 0.48 9.92 -2.69
C ARG A 79 0.72 11.41 -2.94
N GLN A 80 1.81 11.92 -2.39
CA GLN A 80 2.21 13.35 -2.47
C GLN A 80 2.75 13.78 -3.85
N ARG A 81 3.15 12.83 -4.71
CA ARG A 81 3.63 13.09 -6.07
C ARG A 81 3.10 12.06 -7.05
N GLU A 82 3.00 12.43 -8.32
CA GLU A 82 2.77 11.47 -9.39
C GLU A 82 3.99 10.55 -9.50
N VAL A 83 3.76 9.27 -9.22
CA VAL A 83 4.77 8.24 -9.40
C VAL A 83 5.02 8.10 -10.90
N THR A 84 6.18 8.57 -11.36
CA THR A 84 6.66 8.34 -12.71
C THR A 84 6.76 6.82 -12.88
N GLN A 85 5.99 6.24 -13.82
CA GLN A 85 5.97 4.81 -14.06
C GLN A 85 7.40 4.26 -14.15
N LYS A 86 7.78 3.42 -13.19
CA LYS A 86 9.06 2.70 -13.18
C LYS A 86 8.90 1.19 -13.12
N ASP A 87 7.67 0.68 -13.06
CA ASP A 87 7.43 -0.76 -12.96
C ASP A 87 7.02 -1.37 -14.31
N VAL A 88 7.77 -2.38 -14.73
CA VAL A 88 7.58 -3.12 -16.00
C VAL A 88 6.18 -3.74 -16.07
N LEU A 89 5.61 -4.06 -14.91
CA LEU A 89 4.24 -4.57 -14.75
C LEU A 89 3.17 -3.54 -15.11
N ASP A 90 3.36 -2.25 -14.79
CA ASP A 90 2.39 -1.22 -15.18
C ASP A 90 2.38 -1.04 -16.70
N VAL A 91 3.57 -0.99 -17.32
CA VAL A 91 3.73 -0.93 -18.79
C VAL A 91 3.05 -2.14 -19.43
N TYR A 92 3.26 -3.34 -18.88
CA TYR A 92 2.62 -4.54 -19.40
C TYR A 92 1.08 -4.48 -19.31
N ILE A 93 0.53 -4.00 -18.18
CA ILE A 93 -0.92 -3.84 -18.00
C ILE A 93 -1.48 -2.83 -19.01
N GLU A 94 -0.80 -1.70 -19.24
CA GLU A 94 -1.20 -0.68 -20.23
C GLU A 94 -1.20 -1.25 -21.65
N HIS A 95 -0.12 -1.93 -22.04
CA HIS A 95 -0.01 -2.58 -23.34
C HIS A 95 -1.12 -3.61 -23.56
N ARG A 96 -1.46 -4.38 -22.52
CA ARG A 96 -2.52 -5.39 -22.60
C ARG A 96 -3.89 -4.74 -22.80
N LEU A 97 -4.19 -3.66 -22.07
CA LEU A 97 -5.45 -2.93 -22.18
C LEU A 97 -5.62 -2.29 -23.56
N LEU A 98 -4.54 -1.75 -24.14
CA LEU A 98 -4.53 -1.18 -25.49
C LEU A 98 -4.82 -2.23 -26.58
N LEU A 99 -4.27 -3.44 -26.44
CA LEU A 99 -4.54 -4.55 -27.36
C LEU A 99 -6.00 -5.04 -27.26
N GLU A 100 -6.57 -5.08 -26.06
CA GLU A 100 -7.97 -5.43 -25.85
C GLU A 100 -8.94 -4.39 -26.45
N GLN A 101 -8.61 -3.10 -26.37
CA GLN A 101 -9.40 -2.04 -27.02
C GLN A 101 -9.33 -2.13 -28.55
N ARG A 102 -8.16 -2.47 -29.11
CA ARG A 102 -7.97 -2.63 -30.56
C ARG A 102 -8.69 -3.86 -31.11
N GLY A 103 -8.75 -4.95 -30.34
CA GLY A 103 -9.51 -6.16 -30.69
C GLY A 103 -11.03 -5.93 -30.78
N ARG A 104 -11.57 -4.95 -30.04
CA ARG A 104 -12.99 -4.56 -30.12
C ARG A 104 -13.30 -3.63 -31.28
N GLN A 105 -12.34 -2.82 -31.75
CA GLN A 105 -12.52 -1.91 -32.90
C GLN A 105 -12.22 -2.55 -34.26
N GLY A 106 -11.52 -3.69 -34.30
CA GLY A 106 -11.22 -4.43 -35.54
C GLY A 106 -12.31 -5.37 -36.04
N GLY A 107 -13.52 -5.31 -35.46
CA GLY A 107 -14.62 -6.24 -35.70
C GLY A 107 -15.72 -5.76 -36.65
N GLU A 108 -15.46 -4.80 -37.54
CA GLU A 108 -16.37 -4.52 -38.66
C GLU A 108 -15.92 -5.30 -39.90
N PRO A 109 -16.66 -6.34 -40.34
CA PRO A 109 -16.34 -7.04 -41.57
C PRO A 109 -16.63 -6.10 -42.75
N ARG A 110 -15.57 -5.66 -43.44
CA ARG A 110 -15.70 -5.08 -44.79
C ARG A 110 -16.32 -6.14 -45.70
N ALA A 111 -17.59 -5.97 -46.05
CA ALA A 111 -18.23 -6.74 -47.10
C ALA A 111 -17.56 -6.43 -48.45
N PRO A 112 -17.06 -7.43 -49.20
CA PRO A 112 -16.60 -7.23 -50.56
C PRO A 112 -17.80 -7.07 -51.52
N HIS A 113 -17.65 -6.17 -52.48
CA HIS A 113 -18.59 -5.87 -53.57
C HIS A 113 -18.85 -7.06 -54.50
#